data_AF-A0A9X3D6C6-F1
#
_entry.id   AF-A0A9X3D6C6-F1
#
_cell.length_a   1.000
_cell.length_b   1.000
_cell.length_c   1.000
_cell.angle_alpha   90.00
_cell.angle_beta   90.00
_cell.angle_gamma   90.00
#
_symmetry.space_group_name_H-M   'P 1'
#
loop_
_entity.id
_entity.type
_entity.pdbx_description
1 polymer ?
#
loop_
_entity_poly.entity_id
_entity_poly.type
_entity_poly.pdbx_seq_one_letter_code
_entity_poly.pdbx_strand_id
1 'polypeptide(L)'
;MTTTDPTLDTAQTYAELAERVRNGDTTITRQQLREAKEAEEFAELEAEAARRAQQATQAAERESGIEQLNADFERFVGADSVPARKAYAKAVAALAELATAVDDLQAKRTDLQAQASALGVPLPYHNRAINQGRDGYIQYAVTEASGKQQPHPHPLWSDKQFAEHDAAQQRIAEEQERRRGEHEKNHEIVVDHGFGNYTRRF
;
A
#
# COMPACT_ATOMS: atom_id res chain seq x y z
N MET A 1 1.54 7.73 -74.98
CA MET A 1 0.54 8.81 -75.01
C MET A 1 -0.59 8.40 -74.11
N THR A 2 -0.68 9.17 -73.03
CA THR A 2 -1.77 9.36 -72.07
C THR A 2 -3.17 9.31 -72.68
N THR A 3 -4.08 8.59 -72.03
CA THR A 3 -5.26 9.23 -71.44
C THR A 3 -5.70 8.43 -70.21
N THR A 4 -5.19 8.87 -69.07
CA THR A 4 -5.81 8.68 -67.76
C THR A 4 -7.14 9.42 -67.80
N ASP A 5 -8.26 8.70 -67.77
CA ASP A 5 -9.58 9.31 -67.62
C ASP A 5 -9.83 9.50 -66.11
N PRO A 6 -9.86 10.74 -65.58
CA PRO A 6 -9.88 10.99 -64.14
C PRO A 6 -11.29 11.42 -63.70
N THR A 7 -12.28 10.52 -63.74
CA THR A 7 -13.66 10.85 -63.29
C THR A 7 -14.43 9.65 -62.72
N LEU A 8 -13.75 8.75 -62.02
CA LEU A 8 -14.40 7.70 -61.21
C LEU A 8 -13.82 7.67 -59.80
N ASP A 9 -13.99 8.75 -59.02
CA ASP A 9 -13.75 8.66 -57.57
C ASP A 9 -14.51 9.68 -56.72
N THR A 10 -15.79 9.91 -57.03
CA THR A 10 -16.75 10.38 -56.04
C THR A 10 -18.10 9.74 -56.34
N ALA A 11 -18.43 8.66 -55.62
CA ALA A 11 -19.82 8.20 -55.57
C ALA A 11 -20.66 9.35 -55.00
N GLN A 12 -21.42 10.04 -55.85
CA GLN A 12 -22.27 11.15 -55.42
C GLN A 12 -23.41 10.59 -54.59
N THR A 13 -23.65 11.20 -53.43
CA THR A 13 -24.74 10.84 -52.53
C THR A 13 -26.11 11.09 -53.19
N TYR A 14 -27.15 10.39 -52.74
CA TYR A 14 -28.52 10.66 -53.15
C TYR A 14 -28.88 12.12 -52.91
N ALA A 15 -28.42 12.72 -51.81
CA ALA A 15 -28.63 14.12 -51.49
C ALA A 15 -28.02 15.07 -52.53
N GLU A 16 -26.78 14.81 -52.97
CA GLU A 16 -26.09 15.61 -53.99
C GLU A 16 -26.75 15.46 -55.38
N LEU A 17 -27.14 14.25 -55.76
CA LEU A 17 -27.83 14.00 -57.01
C LEU A 17 -29.23 14.63 -57.02
N ALA A 18 -29.98 14.52 -55.92
CA ALA A 18 -31.31 15.11 -55.79
C ALA A 18 -31.26 16.64 -55.85
N GLU A 19 -30.23 17.26 -55.26
CA GLU A 19 -30.05 18.71 -55.29
C GLU A 19 -29.68 19.22 -56.70
N ARG A 20 -28.85 18.49 -57.44
CA ARG A 20 -28.57 18.80 -58.86
C ARG A 20 -29.83 18.73 -59.73
N VAL A 21 -30.68 17.72 -59.52
CA VAL A 21 -31.98 17.63 -60.21
C VAL A 21 -32.88 18.82 -59.88
N ARG A 22 -32.95 19.26 -58.60
CA ARG A 22 -33.70 20.46 -58.20
C ARG A 22 -33.17 21.74 -58.85
N ASN A 23 -31.85 21.82 -59.06
CA ASN A 23 -31.18 22.93 -59.72
C ASN A 23 -31.27 22.89 -61.26
N GLY A 24 -32.04 21.95 -61.83
CA GLY A 24 -32.36 21.90 -63.26
C GLY A 24 -31.44 21.02 -64.09
N ASP A 25 -30.58 20.20 -63.48
CA ASP A 25 -29.77 19.22 -64.20
C ASP A 25 -30.66 18.08 -64.74
N THR A 26 -30.90 18.10 -66.04
CA THR A 26 -31.74 17.10 -66.75
C THR A 26 -30.97 15.85 -67.16
N THR A 27 -29.66 15.81 -66.93
CA THR A 27 -28.80 14.66 -67.29
C THR A 27 -28.88 13.52 -66.26
N ILE A 28 -29.36 13.80 -65.05
CA ILE A 28 -29.54 12.82 -63.98
C ILE A 28 -30.86 12.07 -64.19
N THR A 29 -30.77 10.76 -64.27
CA THR A 29 -31.90 9.86 -64.48
C THR A 29 -32.55 9.45 -63.15
N ARG A 30 -33.83 9.06 -63.20
CA ARG A 30 -34.51 8.42 -62.06
C ARG A 30 -33.79 7.16 -61.59
N GLN A 31 -33.17 6.43 -62.52
CA GLN A 31 -32.43 5.21 -62.21
C GLN A 31 -31.19 5.53 -61.37
N GLN A 32 -30.42 6.57 -61.71
CA GLN A 32 -29.28 7.02 -60.92
C GLN A 32 -29.67 7.49 -59.51
N LEU A 33 -30.79 8.20 -59.36
CA LEU A 33 -31.31 8.56 -58.02
C LEU A 33 -31.70 7.32 -57.21
N ARG A 34 -32.30 6.31 -57.85
CA ARG A 34 -32.69 5.07 -57.17
C ARG A 34 -31.46 4.27 -56.74
N GLU A 35 -30.48 4.12 -57.62
CA GLU A 35 -29.22 3.41 -57.33
C GLU A 35 -28.44 4.08 -56.21
N ALA A 36 -28.34 5.42 -56.19
CA ALA A 36 -27.68 6.14 -55.10
C ALA A 36 -28.41 5.96 -53.76
N LYS A 37 -29.76 5.95 -53.77
CA LYS A 37 -30.55 5.71 -52.57
C LYS A 37 -30.41 4.27 -52.07
N GLU A 38 -30.49 3.27 -52.95
CA GLU A 38 -30.31 1.85 -52.60
C GLU A 38 -28.89 1.60 -52.09
N ALA A 39 -27.87 2.25 -52.65
CA ALA A 39 -26.49 2.16 -52.19
C ALA A 39 -26.29 2.76 -50.78
N GLU A 40 -26.92 3.91 -50.47
CA GLU A 40 -26.90 4.50 -49.13
C GLU A 40 -27.61 3.60 -48.11
N GLU A 41 -28.82 3.13 -48.41
CA GLU A 41 -29.58 2.22 -47.53
C GLU A 41 -28.80 0.92 -47.26
N PHE A 42 -28.13 0.37 -48.27
CA PHE A 42 -27.29 -0.81 -48.12
C PHE A 42 -26.06 -0.54 -47.25
N ALA A 43 -25.37 0.59 -47.46
CA ALA A 43 -24.23 0.99 -46.63
C ALA A 43 -24.62 1.21 -45.16
N GLU A 44 -25.81 1.77 -44.89
CA GLU A 44 -26.35 1.90 -43.54
C GLU A 44 -26.60 0.53 -42.87
N LEU A 45 -27.16 -0.43 -43.62
CA LEU A 45 -27.38 -1.80 -43.15
C LEU A 45 -26.07 -2.54 -42.88
N GLU A 46 -25.06 -2.38 -43.74
CA GLU A 46 -23.72 -2.93 -43.51
C GLU A 46 -23.07 -2.34 -42.25
N ALA A 47 -23.17 -1.02 -42.07
CA ALA A 47 -22.67 -0.35 -40.88
C ALA A 47 -23.41 -0.81 -39.62
N GLU A 48 -24.72 -1.02 -39.69
CA GLU A 48 -25.50 -1.56 -38.58
C GLU A 48 -25.12 -3.01 -38.26
N ALA A 49 -24.96 -3.86 -39.27
CA ALA A 49 -24.51 -5.24 -39.09
C ALA A 49 -23.13 -5.30 -38.42
N ALA A 50 -22.19 -4.46 -38.87
CA ALA A 50 -20.87 -4.35 -38.27
C ALA A 50 -20.93 -3.90 -36.79
N ARG A 51 -21.77 -2.89 -36.47
CA ARG A 51 -21.99 -2.46 -35.08
C ARG A 51 -22.55 -3.57 -34.21
N ARG A 52 -23.55 -4.31 -34.70
CA ARG A 52 -24.15 -5.42 -33.94
C ARG A 52 -23.15 -6.56 -33.72
N ALA A 53 -22.35 -6.89 -34.74
CA ALA A 53 -21.29 -7.89 -34.60
C ALA A 53 -20.27 -7.48 -33.54
N GLN A 54 -19.82 -6.21 -33.55
CA GLN A 54 -18.90 -5.68 -32.54
C GLN A 54 -19.50 -5.72 -31.12
N GLN A 55 -20.77 -5.32 -30.96
CA GLN A 55 -21.46 -5.37 -29.68
C GLN A 55 -21.60 -6.80 -29.15
N ALA A 56 -21.89 -7.76 -30.02
CA ALA A 56 -21.98 -9.17 -29.65
C ALA A 56 -20.62 -9.70 -29.15
N THR A 57 -19.51 -9.35 -29.83
CA THR A 57 -18.16 -9.70 -29.37
C THR A 57 -17.85 -9.09 -28.01
N GLN A 58 -18.11 -7.80 -27.82
CA GLN A 58 -17.89 -7.13 -26.53
C GLN A 58 -18.74 -7.72 -25.40
N ALA A 59 -19.99 -8.10 -25.69
CA ALA A 59 -20.86 -8.74 -24.72
C ALA A 59 -20.33 -10.12 -24.29
N ALA A 60 -19.87 -10.93 -25.26
CA ALA A 60 -19.29 -12.24 -24.98
C ALA A 60 -17.98 -12.13 -24.18
N GLU A 61 -17.10 -11.19 -24.52
CA GLU A 61 -15.88 -10.90 -23.76
C GLU A 61 -16.19 -10.46 -22.33
N ARG A 62 -17.20 -9.59 -22.16
CA ARG A 62 -17.64 -9.14 -20.84
C ARG A 62 -18.19 -10.29 -20.01
N GLU A 63 -19.04 -11.14 -20.58
CA GLU A 63 -19.63 -12.29 -19.90
C GLU A 63 -18.53 -13.26 -19.43
N SER A 64 -17.60 -13.62 -20.33
CA SER A 64 -16.44 -14.45 -19.98
C SER A 64 -15.58 -13.82 -18.89
N GLY A 65 -15.36 -12.50 -18.95
CA GLY A 65 -14.62 -11.76 -17.92
C GLY A 65 -15.31 -11.79 -16.55
N ILE A 66 -16.65 -11.72 -16.52
CA ILE A 66 -17.44 -11.83 -15.28
C ILE A 66 -17.32 -13.24 -14.69
N GLU A 67 -17.45 -14.28 -15.52
CA GLU A 67 -17.31 -15.68 -15.08
C GLU A 67 -15.92 -15.93 -14.48
N GLN A 68 -14.87 -15.47 -15.15
CA GLN A 68 -13.50 -15.60 -14.67
C GLN A 68 -13.29 -14.85 -13.35
N LEU A 69 -13.76 -13.60 -13.25
CA LEU A 69 -13.67 -12.81 -12.03
C LEU A 69 -14.36 -13.49 -10.85
N ASN A 70 -15.56 -14.04 -11.07
CA ASN A 70 -16.29 -14.76 -10.05
C ASN A 70 -15.52 -16.02 -9.60
N ALA A 71 -14.97 -16.79 -10.54
CA ALA A 71 -14.16 -17.97 -10.23
C ALA A 71 -12.90 -17.62 -9.43
N ASP A 72 -12.22 -16.53 -9.79
CA ASP A 72 -11.04 -16.05 -9.07
C ASP A 72 -11.39 -15.51 -7.68
N PHE A 73 -12.53 -14.82 -7.53
CA PHE A 73 -13.01 -14.37 -6.23
C PHE A 73 -13.36 -15.55 -5.31
N GLU A 74 -14.04 -16.57 -5.82
CA GLU A 74 -14.32 -17.80 -5.07
C GLU A 74 -13.04 -18.52 -4.65
N ARG A 75 -12.01 -18.55 -5.52
CA ARG A 75 -10.69 -19.08 -5.15
C ARG A 75 -10.04 -18.25 -4.05
N PHE A 76 -10.10 -16.92 -4.15
CA PHE A 76 -9.56 -15.98 -3.17
C PHE A 76 -10.17 -16.17 -1.78
N VAL A 77 -11.51 -16.15 -1.68
CA VAL A 77 -12.23 -16.32 -0.40
C VAL A 77 -12.20 -17.77 0.11
N GLY A 78 -12.08 -18.73 -0.80
CA GLY A 78 -11.97 -20.15 -0.52
C GLY A 78 -10.55 -20.56 -0.17
N ALA A 79 -9.83 -21.08 -1.17
CA ALA A 79 -8.55 -21.76 -1.01
C ALA A 79 -7.41 -20.80 -0.62
N ASP A 80 -7.31 -19.63 -1.25
CA ASP A 80 -6.15 -18.74 -1.08
C ASP A 80 -6.12 -18.07 0.30
N SER A 81 -7.27 -17.93 0.96
CA SER A 81 -7.37 -17.39 2.31
C SER A 81 -7.19 -18.43 3.42
N VAL A 82 -7.18 -19.74 3.12
CA VAL A 82 -6.94 -20.80 4.11
C VAL A 82 -5.63 -20.59 4.89
N PRO A 83 -4.48 -20.31 4.25
CA PRO A 83 -3.23 -20.07 4.97
C PRO A 83 -3.32 -18.90 5.94
N ALA A 84 -3.95 -17.79 5.53
CA ALA A 84 -4.14 -16.62 6.39
C ALA A 84 -5.02 -16.94 7.61
N ARG A 85 -6.15 -17.63 7.42
CA ARG A 85 -7.02 -18.09 8.53
C ARG A 85 -6.28 -19.01 9.50
N LYS A 86 -5.45 -19.93 8.99
CA LYS A 86 -4.63 -20.81 9.83
C LYS A 86 -3.59 -20.04 10.64
N ALA A 87 -2.90 -19.07 10.03
CA ALA A 87 -1.95 -18.22 10.73
C ALA A 87 -2.63 -17.37 11.81
N TYR A 88 -3.80 -16.81 11.51
CA TYR A 88 -4.61 -16.06 12.47
C TYR A 88 -5.01 -16.93 13.68
N ALA A 89 -5.53 -18.15 13.44
CA ALA A 89 -5.89 -19.06 14.52
C ALA A 89 -4.69 -19.40 15.43
N LYS A 90 -3.51 -19.62 14.86
CA LYS A 90 -2.27 -19.83 15.62
C LYS A 90 -1.88 -18.60 16.44
N ALA A 91 -1.99 -17.41 15.87
CA ALA A 91 -1.70 -16.17 16.57
C ALA A 91 -2.66 -15.96 17.77
N VAL A 92 -3.96 -16.21 17.58
CA VAL A 92 -4.96 -16.13 18.66
C VAL A 92 -4.63 -17.10 19.79
N ALA A 93 -4.29 -18.36 19.47
CA ALA A 93 -3.91 -19.35 20.48
C ALA A 93 -2.65 -18.92 21.26
N ALA A 94 -1.61 -18.48 20.55
CA ALA A 94 -0.37 -18.02 21.19
C ALA A 94 -0.58 -16.78 22.07
N LEU A 95 -1.42 -15.83 21.64
CA LEU A 95 -1.76 -14.66 22.45
C LEU A 95 -2.60 -15.02 23.68
N ALA A 96 -3.49 -16.02 23.58
CA ALA A 96 -4.23 -16.53 24.73
C ALA A 96 -3.30 -17.20 25.75
N GLU A 97 -2.35 -18.02 25.29
CA GLU A 97 -1.33 -18.63 26.15
C GLU A 97 -0.47 -17.55 26.85
N LEU A 98 -0.03 -16.53 26.12
CA LEU A 98 0.69 -15.39 26.68
C LEU A 98 -0.14 -14.66 27.75
N ALA A 99 -1.43 -14.41 27.47
CA ALA A 99 -2.32 -13.72 28.40
C ALA A 99 -2.43 -14.48 29.72
N THR A 100 -2.66 -15.80 29.68
CA THR A 100 -2.72 -16.65 30.87
C THR A 100 -1.40 -16.63 31.64
N ALA A 101 -0.27 -16.77 30.95
CA ALA A 101 1.04 -16.76 31.60
C ALA A 101 1.35 -15.42 32.30
N VAL A 102 0.94 -14.30 31.71
CA VAL A 102 1.08 -12.98 32.33
C VAL A 102 0.17 -12.85 33.54
N ASP A 103 -1.10 -13.22 33.43
CA ASP A 103 -2.07 -13.17 34.54
C ASP A 103 -1.55 -14.00 35.74
N ASP A 104 -1.01 -15.21 35.49
CA ASP A 104 -0.40 -16.06 36.53
C ASP A 104 0.80 -15.39 37.21
N LEU A 105 1.67 -14.72 36.44
CA LEU A 105 2.83 -14.01 36.97
C LEU A 105 2.43 -12.78 37.78
N GLN A 106 1.38 -12.06 37.34
CA GLN A 106 0.83 -10.92 38.07
C GLN A 106 0.19 -11.33 39.40
N ALA A 107 -0.55 -12.43 39.42
CA ALA A 107 -1.11 -12.99 40.64
C ALA A 107 0.01 -13.32 41.64
N LYS A 108 1.04 -14.04 41.20
CA LYS A 108 2.22 -14.35 42.04
C LYS A 108 2.92 -13.10 42.55
N ARG A 109 3.08 -12.07 41.72
CA ARG A 109 3.67 -10.79 42.13
C ARG A 109 2.83 -10.12 43.22
N THR A 110 1.51 -10.14 43.07
CA THR A 110 0.58 -9.59 44.06
C THR A 110 0.70 -10.31 45.40
N ASP A 111 0.76 -11.64 45.38
CA ASP A 111 0.94 -12.46 46.58
C ASP A 111 2.27 -12.17 47.28
N LEU A 112 3.37 -12.09 46.53
CA LEU A 112 4.69 -11.74 47.07
C LEU A 112 4.69 -10.33 47.67
N GLN A 113 4.00 -9.39 47.05
CA GLN A 113 3.89 -8.02 47.54
C GLN A 113 3.11 -7.97 48.85
N ALA A 114 2.00 -8.72 48.96
CA ALA A 114 1.25 -8.86 50.19
C ALA A 114 2.09 -9.46 51.33
N GLN A 115 2.87 -10.52 51.03
CA GLN A 115 3.77 -11.14 52.00
C GLN A 115 4.86 -10.17 52.48
N ALA A 116 5.50 -9.46 51.56
CA ALA A 116 6.54 -8.48 51.88
C ALA A 116 5.99 -7.35 52.76
N SER A 117 4.79 -6.83 52.43
CA SER A 117 4.09 -5.85 53.25
C SER A 117 3.77 -6.36 54.66
N ALA A 118 3.30 -7.59 54.81
CA ALA A 118 3.02 -8.20 56.12
C ALA A 118 4.28 -8.33 57.00
N LEU A 119 5.44 -8.51 56.37
CA LEU A 119 6.74 -8.60 57.05
C LEU A 119 7.44 -7.25 57.25
N GLY A 120 6.87 -6.15 56.73
CA GLY A 120 7.50 -4.84 56.80
C GLY A 120 8.79 -4.71 56.00
N VAL A 121 8.99 -5.56 54.98
CA VAL A 121 10.17 -5.53 54.11
C VAL A 121 9.80 -5.10 52.69
N PRO A 122 10.61 -4.27 52.01
CA PRO A 122 10.37 -3.93 50.62
C PRO A 122 10.73 -5.11 49.70
N LEU A 123 9.97 -5.31 48.62
CA LEU A 123 10.41 -6.19 47.54
C LEU A 123 11.57 -5.55 46.76
N PRO A 124 12.64 -6.31 46.45
CA PRO A 124 13.72 -5.78 45.63
C PRO A 124 13.21 -5.43 44.23
N TYR A 125 13.66 -4.29 43.71
CA TYR A 125 13.39 -3.92 42.32
C TYR A 125 14.19 -4.83 41.39
N HIS A 126 13.52 -5.38 40.38
CA HIS A 126 14.16 -6.13 39.31
C HIS A 126 13.54 -5.74 37.97
N ASN A 127 14.37 -5.44 36.98
CA ASN A 127 13.96 -5.18 35.59
C ASN A 127 13.24 -6.36 34.90
N ARG A 128 13.22 -7.54 35.53
CA ARG A 128 12.51 -8.76 35.09
C ARG A 128 11.18 -8.96 35.80
N ALA A 129 10.82 -8.10 36.75
CA ALA A 129 9.53 -8.21 37.42
C ALA A 129 8.43 -7.64 36.51
N ILE A 130 7.44 -8.48 36.16
CA ILE A 130 6.27 -8.13 35.33
C ILE A 130 5.61 -6.86 35.86
N ASN A 131 5.65 -5.77 35.08
CA ASN A 131 5.25 -4.42 35.51
C ASN A 131 4.06 -3.85 34.72
N GLN A 132 3.51 -4.61 33.78
CA GLN A 132 2.36 -4.22 32.96
C GLN A 132 1.25 -5.29 33.03
N GLY A 133 0.03 -4.88 32.69
CA GLY A 133 -1.12 -5.73 32.39
C GLY A 133 -0.86 -6.76 31.29
N ARG A 134 -1.65 -7.83 31.23
CA ARG A 134 -1.66 -8.75 30.07
C ARG A 134 -1.81 -8.02 28.74
N ASP A 135 -2.67 -7.00 28.67
CA ASP A 135 -2.92 -6.24 27.45
C ASP A 135 -1.67 -5.49 27.00
N GLY A 136 -0.86 -5.00 27.94
CA GLY A 136 0.42 -4.34 27.66
C GLY A 136 1.43 -5.29 27.03
N TYR A 137 1.58 -6.50 27.57
CA TYR A 137 2.49 -7.50 27.00
C TYR A 137 1.99 -8.09 25.67
N ILE A 138 0.68 -8.23 25.49
CA ILE A 138 0.09 -8.57 24.19
C ILE A 138 0.44 -7.50 23.16
N GLN A 139 0.30 -6.22 23.51
CA GLN A 139 0.67 -5.12 22.61
C GLN A 139 2.16 -5.14 22.28
N TYR A 140 3.03 -5.45 23.26
CA TYR A 140 4.46 -5.61 23.02
C TYR A 140 4.74 -6.76 22.05
N ALA A 141 4.16 -7.94 22.27
CA ALA A 141 4.32 -9.09 21.39
C ALA A 141 3.86 -8.79 19.95
N VAL A 142 2.74 -8.11 19.76
CA VAL A 142 2.27 -7.69 18.43
C VAL A 142 3.23 -6.71 17.76
N THR A 143 3.75 -5.75 18.53
CA THR A 143 4.72 -4.77 18.02
C THR A 143 6.03 -5.45 17.61
N GLU A 144 6.54 -6.37 18.42
CA GLU A 144 7.76 -7.13 18.12
C GLU A 144 7.58 -8.08 16.93
N ALA A 145 6.43 -8.76 16.84
CA ALA A 145 6.08 -9.60 15.70
C ALA A 145 5.98 -8.79 14.39
N SER A 146 5.68 -7.49 14.47
CA SER A 146 5.71 -6.57 13.32
C SER A 146 7.12 -6.10 12.93
N GLY A 147 8.16 -6.58 13.61
CA GLY A 147 9.56 -6.19 13.39
C GLY A 147 9.93 -4.85 14.02
N LYS A 148 9.04 -4.23 14.79
CA LYS A 148 9.32 -2.98 15.50
C LYS A 148 9.95 -3.29 16.86
N GLN A 149 11.12 -2.73 17.11
CA GLN A 149 11.79 -2.86 18.39
C GLN A 149 11.13 -1.94 19.43
N GLN A 150 10.94 -2.43 20.66
CA GLN A 150 10.49 -1.57 21.76
C GLN A 150 11.59 -0.57 22.13
N PRO A 151 11.22 0.67 22.53
CA PRO A 151 12.19 1.69 22.92
C PRO A 151 12.94 1.34 24.20
N HIS A 152 12.35 0.49 25.04
CA HIS A 152 12.90 0.09 26.33
C HIS A 152 12.76 -1.42 26.54
N PRO A 153 13.70 -2.04 27.26
CA PRO A 153 13.59 -3.43 27.65
C PRO A 153 12.37 -3.65 28.53
N HIS A 154 11.71 -4.79 28.33
CA HIS A 154 10.62 -5.22 29.18
C HIS A 154 10.89 -6.60 29.80
N PRO A 155 10.23 -6.95 30.91
CA PRO A 155 10.47 -8.19 31.65
C PRO A 155 10.50 -9.49 30.83
N LEU A 156 9.68 -9.58 29.78
CA LEU A 156 9.57 -10.77 28.92
C LEU A 156 10.61 -10.85 27.79
N TRP A 157 11.53 -9.88 27.65
CA TRP A 157 12.62 -9.99 26.68
C TRP A 157 13.52 -11.17 27.01
N SER A 158 14.04 -11.84 25.99
CA SER A 158 15.09 -12.84 26.16
C SER A 158 16.39 -12.21 26.68
N ASP A 159 17.25 -13.02 27.31
CA ASP A 159 18.57 -12.58 27.76
C ASP A 159 19.40 -11.98 26.63
N LYS A 160 19.26 -12.55 25.43
CA LYS A 160 19.89 -12.03 24.22
C LYS A 160 19.39 -10.62 23.89
N GLN A 161 18.09 -10.37 23.90
CA GLN A 161 17.53 -9.03 23.63
C GLN A 161 18.00 -8.00 24.67
N PHE A 162 18.10 -8.38 25.94
CA PHE A 162 18.70 -7.53 26.97
C PHE A 162 20.17 -7.21 26.66
N ALA A 163 20.98 -8.22 26.37
CA ALA A 163 22.40 -8.04 26.04
C ALA A 163 22.61 -7.17 24.79
N GLU A 164 21.79 -7.36 23.76
CA GLU A 164 21.82 -6.55 22.54
C GLU A 164 21.46 -5.09 22.78
N HIS A 165 20.43 -4.84 23.61
CA HIS A 165 20.05 -3.50 24.02
C HIS A 165 21.15 -2.82 24.85
N ASP A 166 21.72 -3.53 25.82
CA ASP A 166 22.79 -2.98 26.67
C ASP A 166 24.05 -2.65 25.86
N ALA A 167 24.43 -3.52 24.92
CA ALA A 167 25.51 -3.24 23.98
C ALA A 167 25.19 -2.04 23.07
N ALA A 168 23.93 -1.85 22.67
CA ALA A 168 23.53 -0.68 21.89
C ALA A 168 23.62 0.61 22.72
N GLN A 169 23.19 0.60 23.98
CA GLN A 169 23.30 1.75 24.88
C GLN A 169 24.76 2.11 25.16
N GLN A 170 25.62 1.11 25.36
CA GLN A 170 27.07 1.33 25.52
C GLN A 170 27.68 2.03 24.31
N ARG A 171 27.38 1.56 23.08
CA ARG A 171 27.85 2.21 21.86
C ARG A 171 27.39 3.67 21.75
N ILE A 172 26.13 3.94 22.12
CA ILE A 172 25.59 5.31 22.11
C ILE A 172 26.31 6.19 23.15
N ALA A 173 26.56 5.67 24.35
CA ALA A 173 27.27 6.39 25.40
C ALA A 173 28.71 6.71 24.99
N GLU A 174 29.44 5.73 24.45
CA GLU A 174 30.80 5.91 23.92
C GLU A 174 30.84 6.95 22.80
N GLU A 175 29.86 6.92 21.90
CA GLU A 175 29.78 7.92 20.83
C GLU A 175 29.50 9.33 21.38
N GLN A 176 28.62 9.46 22.37
CA GLN A 176 28.35 10.73 23.02
C GLN A 176 29.58 11.27 23.75
N GLU A 177 30.33 10.42 24.43
CA GLU A 177 31.58 10.80 25.10
C GLU A 177 32.64 11.24 24.08
N ARG A 178 32.81 10.50 22.98
CA ARG A 178 33.69 10.90 21.86
C ARG A 178 33.32 12.29 21.33
N ARG A 179 32.03 12.53 21.07
CA ARG A 179 31.54 13.83 20.59
C ARG A 179 31.79 14.94 21.62
N ARG A 180 31.58 14.69 22.91
CA ARG A 180 31.89 15.67 23.98
C ARG A 180 33.38 16.01 24.01
N GLY A 181 34.26 15.02 23.96
CA GLY A 181 35.71 15.24 23.90
C GLY A 181 36.16 16.00 22.65
N GLU A 182 35.52 15.76 21.49
CA GLU A 182 35.75 16.55 20.27
C GLU A 182 35.27 18.01 20.42
N HIS A 183 34.11 18.22 21.03
CA HIS A 183 33.59 19.57 21.31
C HIS A 183 34.47 20.34 22.30
N GLU A 184 34.97 19.70 23.36
CA GLU A 184 35.86 20.32 24.35
C GLU A 184 37.20 20.74 23.73
N LYS A 185 37.82 19.85 22.93
CA LYS A 185 39.05 20.19 22.17
C LYS A 185 38.83 21.36 21.20
N ASN A 186 37.68 21.39 20.52
CA ASN A 186 37.36 22.50 19.62
C ASN A 186 37.10 23.81 20.40
N HIS A 187 36.57 23.75 21.62
CA HIS A 187 36.39 24.92 22.48
C HIS A 187 37.73 25.49 22.98
N GLU A 188 38.67 24.62 23.34
CA GLU A 188 40.03 24.99 23.75
C GLU A 188 40.79 25.71 22.61
N ILE A 189 40.66 25.24 21.37
CA ILE A 189 41.27 25.86 20.18
C ILE A 189 40.68 27.25 19.88
N VAL A 190 39.38 27.46 20.07
CA VAL A 190 38.73 28.76 19.81
C VAL A 190 39.09 29.82 20.87
N VAL A 191 39.28 29.40 22.13
CA VAL A 191 39.71 30.32 23.21
C VAL A 191 41.18 30.73 23.03
N ASP A 192 42.05 29.83 22.55
CA ASP A 192 43.48 30.10 22.36
C ASP A 192 43.80 30.93 21.10
N HIS A 193 42.83 31.12 20.19
CA HIS A 193 42.96 31.99 19.01
C HIS A 193 42.12 33.27 19.09
N GLY A 194 41.52 33.54 20.27
CA GLY A 194 40.40 34.45 20.39
C GLY A 194 40.53 35.64 21.34
N PHE A 195 41.69 36.00 21.89
CA PHE A 195 41.81 37.28 22.66
C PHE A 195 43.17 37.96 22.53
N GLY A 196 43.47 38.44 21.32
CA GLY A 196 44.35 39.59 21.12
C GLY A 196 43.56 40.90 21.18
N ASN A 197 43.48 41.48 22.38
CA ASN A 197 43.32 42.91 22.70
C ASN A 197 42.58 43.85 21.71
N TYR A 198 41.31 44.17 22.00
CA TYR A 198 40.71 45.44 21.59
C TYR A 198 40.77 46.44 22.75
N THR A 199 41.79 47.30 22.76
CA THR A 199 41.76 48.57 23.52
C THR A 199 40.86 49.57 22.79
N ARG A 200 39.67 49.83 23.35
CA ARG A 200 38.80 50.93 22.90
C ARG A 200 39.28 52.21 23.59
N ARG A 201 39.86 53.14 22.81
CA ARG A 201 40.10 54.53 23.25
C ARG A 201 38.76 55.24 23.43
N PHE A 202 38.58 55.88 24.59
CA PHE A 202 37.98 57.21 24.73
C PHE A 202 38.81 57.98 25.75
#